data_AF-A0A7R9V0S9-F1
#
_entry.id   AF-A0A7R9V0S9-F1
#
_cell.length_a   1.000
_cell.length_b   1.000
_cell.length_c   1.000
_cell.angle_alpha   90.00
_cell.angle_beta   90.00
_cell.angle_gamma   90.00
#
_symmetry.space_group_name_H-M   'P 1'
#
loop_
_entity.id
_entity.type
_entity.pdbx_description
1 polymer ?
#
loop_
_entity_poly.entity_id
_entity_poly.type
_entity_poly.pdbx_seq_one_letter_code
_entity_poly.pdbx_strand_id
1 'polypeptide(L)'
;VMVIGTVLHKKRYSAVEYLCMALIGIGVALFGRKSSDKVSTKLAKPNTPLGYGLCFVNLVFDGYTNAAQDEINKRHPNNPPMHMMCWMNFWTSIYNCLYMFA
;
A
#
# COMPACT_ATOMS: atom_id res chain seq x y z
N VAL A 1 3.69 -0.28 4.49
CA VAL A 1 2.83 -0.72 5.61
C VAL A 1 3.59 -0.86 6.93
N MET A 2 4.59 -1.76 7.08
CA MET A 2 5.23 -1.97 8.39
C MET A 2 6.01 -0.78 8.95
N VAL A 3 6.83 -0.10 8.13
CA VAL A 3 7.56 1.11 8.57
C VAL A 3 6.58 2.23 8.93
N ILE A 4 5.56 2.45 8.09
CA ILE A 4 4.52 3.47 8.30
C ILE A 4 3.68 3.18 9.56
N GLY A 5 3.31 1.91 9.79
CA GLY A 5 2.63 1.48 11.01
C GLY A 5 3.50 1.57 12.27
N THR A 6 4.81 1.44 12.15
CA THR A 6 5.75 1.63 13.27
C THR A 6 5.89 3.11 13.63
N VAL A 7 5.99 3.98 12.62
CA VAL A 7 6.17 5.43 12.81
C VAL A 7 4.88 6.10 13.28
N LEU A 8 3.70 5.75 12.72
CA LEU A 8 2.43 6.38 13.10
C LEU A 8 1.75 5.73 14.31
N HIS A 9 1.73 4.40 14.44
CA HIS A 9 1.02 3.71 15.53
C HIS A 9 1.90 3.25 16.68
N LYS A 10 3.21 3.56 16.67
CA LYS A 10 4.19 3.15 17.69
C LYS A 10 4.16 1.64 18.02
N LYS A 11 3.70 0.80 17.08
CA LYS A 11 3.74 -0.65 17.24
C LYS A 11 5.18 -1.13 17.12
N ARG A 12 5.71 -1.74 18.19
CA ARG A 12 7.01 -2.43 18.18
C ARG A 12 6.83 -3.77 17.45
N TYR A 13 7.28 -3.86 16.20
CA TYR A 13 7.46 -5.14 15.54
C TYR A 13 8.75 -5.81 16.05
N SER A 14 8.74 -7.13 16.20
CA SER A 14 9.91 -7.92 16.61
C SER A 14 10.99 -7.86 15.53
N ALA A 15 12.27 -7.96 15.93
CA ALA A 15 13.40 -7.93 14.99
C ALA A 15 13.30 -9.00 13.89
N VAL A 16 12.67 -10.14 14.18
CA VAL A 16 12.43 -11.23 13.23
C VAL A 16 11.43 -10.84 12.13
N GLU A 17 10.41 -10.05 12.46
CA GLU A 17 9.40 -9.59 11.49
C GLU A 17 10.02 -8.61 10.48
N TYR A 18 10.93 -7.74 10.94
CA TYR A 18 11.71 -6.87 10.07
C TYR A 18 12.62 -7.64 9.12
N LEU A 19 13.33 -8.66 9.61
CA LEU A 19 14.19 -9.49 8.77
C LEU A 19 13.39 -10.26 7.71
N CYS A 20 12.26 -10.85 8.10
CA CYS A 20 11.38 -11.56 7.15
C CYS A 20 10.91 -10.62 6.03
N MET A 21 10.52 -9.40 6.37
CA MET A 21 10.02 -8.44 5.39
C MET A 21 11.12 -7.83 4.52
N ALA A 22 12.33 -7.68 5.06
CA ALA A 22 13.50 -7.34 4.28
C ALA A 22 13.84 -8.45 3.27
N LEU A 23 13.80 -9.72 3.68
CA LEU A 23 14.02 -10.86 2.79
C LEU A 23 12.96 -10.94 1.68
N ILE A 24 11.68 -10.73 2.02
CA ILE A 24 10.60 -10.65 1.02
C ILE A 24 10.84 -9.48 0.06
N GLY A 25 11.19 -8.30 0.58
CA GLY A 25 11.48 -7.11 -0.23
C GLY A 25 12.64 -7.34 -1.21
N ILE A 26 13.73 -7.96 -0.74
CA ILE A 26 14.87 -8.34 -1.57
C ILE A 26 14.44 -9.37 -2.63
N GLY A 27 13.66 -10.38 -2.24
CA GLY A 27 13.15 -11.40 -3.16
C GLY A 27 12.31 -10.81 -4.28
N VAL A 28 11.38 -9.90 -3.96
CA VAL A 28 10.54 -9.20 -4.95
C VAL A 28 11.38 -8.29 -5.84
N ALA A 29 12.37 -7.57 -5.30
CA ALA A 29 13.26 -6.71 -6.09
C ALA A 29 14.12 -7.51 -7.07
N LEU A 30 14.67 -8.65 -6.64
CA LEU A 30 15.43 -9.55 -7.51
C LEU A 30 14.55 -10.21 -8.58
N PHE A 31 13.31 -10.60 -8.22
CA PHE A 31 12.34 -11.14 -9.16
C PHE A 31 11.91 -10.10 -10.20
N GLY A 32 11.61 -8.87 -9.77
CA GLY A 32 11.26 -7.75 -10.64
C GLY A 32 12.37 -7.39 -11.61
N ARG A 33 13.63 -7.45 -11.18
CA ARG A 33 14.79 -7.20 -12.05
C ARG A 33 14.98 -8.28 -13.12
N LYS A 34 14.51 -9.50 -12.87
CA LYS A 34 14.46 -10.59 -13.88
C LYS A 34 13.24 -10.50 -14.80
N SER A 35 12.20 -9.76 -14.41
CA SER A 35 10.96 -9.63 -15.17
C SER A 35 11.09 -8.53 -16.25
N SER A 36 11.50 -8.95 -17.45
CA SER A 36 11.24 -8.31 -18.74
C SER A 36 11.85 -6.91 -19.00
N ASP A 37 12.94 -6.89 -19.79
CA ASP A 37 13.51 -5.68 -20.44
C ASP A 37 12.48 -4.85 -21.22
N LYS A 38 11.36 -5.46 -21.64
CA LYS A 38 10.29 -4.76 -22.38
C LYS A 38 9.54 -3.74 -21.51
N VAL A 39 9.52 -3.91 -20.18
CA VAL A 39 8.86 -2.98 -19.24
C VAL A 39 9.77 -1.79 -18.93
N SER A 40 11.08 -2.01 -18.76
CA SER A 40 12.08 -0.95 -18.58
C SER A 40 12.09 0.04 -19.75
N THR A 41 12.03 -0.44 -21.00
CA THR A 41 12.01 0.44 -22.17
C THR A 41 10.72 1.26 -22.29
N LYS A 42 9.59 0.80 -21.75
CA LYS A 42 8.34 1.58 -21.67
C LYS A 42 8.34 2.60 -20.52
N LEU A 43 9.08 2.33 -19.44
CA LEU A 43 9.29 3.24 -18.30
C LEU A 43 10.30 4.36 -18.61
N ALA A 44 11.17 4.18 -19.62
CA ALA A 44 12.08 5.20 -20.16
C ALA A 44 11.36 6.27 -21.02
N LYS A 45 10.05 6.46 -20.81
CA LYS A 45 9.35 7.69 -21.23
C LYS A 45 9.84 8.87 -20.36
N PRO A 46 9.83 10.11 -20.86
CA PRO A 46 10.57 11.26 -20.30
C PRO A 46 10.29 11.63 -18.82
N ASN A 47 9.29 11.03 -18.18
CA ASN A 47 8.85 11.36 -16.82
C ASN A 47 9.08 10.21 -15.81
N THR A 48 10.09 9.36 -16.05
CA THR A 48 10.51 8.28 -15.13
C THR A 48 10.62 8.69 -13.64
N PRO A 49 11.22 9.84 -13.24
CA PRO A 49 11.31 10.21 -11.83
C PRO A 49 9.95 10.57 -11.23
N LEU A 50 9.04 11.15 -12.01
CA LEU A 50 7.66 11.44 -11.57
C LEU A 50 6.87 10.14 -11.40
N GLY A 51 7.07 9.14 -12.26
CA GLY A 51 6.44 7.82 -12.13
C GLY A 51 6.90 7.08 -10.86
N TYR A 52 8.21 7.07 -10.59
CA TYR A 52 8.74 6.50 -9.33
C TYR A 52 8.27 7.28 -8.10
N GLY A 53 8.20 8.62 -8.20
CA GLY A 53 7.66 9.47 -7.13
C GLY A 53 6.18 9.21 -6.84
N LEU A 54 5.33 9.14 -7.87
CA LEU A 54 3.92 8.79 -7.71
C LEU A 54 3.74 7.38 -7.13
N CYS A 55 4.54 6.41 -7.58
CA CYS A 55 4.54 5.06 -7.04
C CYS A 55 4.91 5.04 -5.56
N PHE A 56 5.95 5.78 -5.16
CA PHE A 56 6.33 5.93 -3.76
C PHE A 56 5.20 6.53 -2.93
N VAL A 57 4.59 7.62 -3.40
CA VAL A 57 3.46 8.27 -2.71
C VAL A 57 2.26 7.33 -2.61
N ASN A 58 1.93 6.59 -3.66
CA ASN A 58 0.86 5.59 -3.65
C ASN A 58 1.12 4.50 -2.61
N LEU A 59 2.33 3.93 -2.58
CA LEU A 59 2.71 2.94 -1.57
C LEU A 59 2.70 3.48 -0.13
N VAL A 60 2.99 4.77 0.04
CA VAL A 60 2.89 5.44 1.34
C VAL A 60 1.43 5.58 1.77
N PHE A 61 0.55 6.02 0.87
CA PHE A 61 -0.88 6.11 1.16
C PHE A 61 -1.50 4.74 1.40
N ASP A 62 -1.15 3.72 0.61
CA ASP A 62 -1.56 2.35 0.84
C ASP A 62 -1.06 1.87 2.20
N GLY A 63 0.19 2.20 2.56
CA GLY A 63 0.74 1.94 3.88
C GLY A 63 -0.05 2.57 5.03
N TYR A 64 -0.47 3.82 4.84
CA TYR A 64 -1.22 4.60 5.82
C TYR A 64 -2.66 4.10 5.99
N THR A 65 -3.38 3.88 4.89
CA THR A 65 -4.76 3.39 4.93
C THR A 65 -4.81 2.00 5.59
N ASN A 66 -3.94 1.07 5.20
CA ASN A 66 -3.86 -0.25 5.84
C ASN A 66 -3.56 -0.17 7.35
N ALA A 67 -2.69 0.75 7.78
CA ALA A 67 -2.43 0.96 9.20
C ALA A 67 -3.64 1.56 9.94
N ALA A 68 -4.33 2.55 9.35
CA ALA A 68 -5.56 3.11 9.88
C ALA A 68 -6.67 2.05 9.98
N GLN A 69 -6.77 1.14 9.01
CA GLN A 69 -7.70 0.03 9.06
C GLN A 69 -7.42 -0.92 10.25
N ASP A 70 -6.14 -1.25 10.49
CA ASP A 70 -5.71 -2.06 11.63
C ASP A 70 -5.93 -1.36 12.99
N GLU A 71 -5.93 -0.03 13.07
CA GLU A 71 -6.26 0.70 14.30
C GLU A 71 -7.76 0.65 14.60
N ILE A 72 -8.61 0.94 13.61
CA ILE A 72 -10.06 0.96 13.77
C ILE A 72 -10.56 -0.43 14.17
N ASN A 73 -10.04 -1.48 13.52
CA ASN A 73 -10.37 -2.86 13.84
C ASN A 73 -9.96 -3.25 15.27
N LYS A 74 -8.85 -2.71 15.80
CA LYS A 74 -8.48 -2.93 17.21
C LYS A 74 -9.34 -2.17 18.20
N ARG A 75 -9.75 -0.94 17.86
CA ARG A 75 -10.60 -0.11 18.74
C ARG A 75 -12.04 -0.61 18.78
N HIS A 76 -12.53 -1.24 17.72
CA HIS A 76 -13.89 -1.76 17.60
C HIS A 76 -13.93 -3.27 17.29
N PRO A 77 -13.61 -4.14 18.27
CA PRO A 77 -13.53 -5.59 18.06
C PRO A 77 -14.88 -6.26 17.77
N ASN A 78 -16.00 -5.57 17.99
CA ASN A 78 -17.35 -6.10 17.75
C ASN A 78 -17.83 -5.94 16.30
N ASN A 79 -17.07 -5.26 15.43
CA ASN A 79 -17.45 -5.09 14.03
C ASN A 79 -16.67 -6.08 13.14
N PRO A 80 -17.34 -6.90 12.32
CA PRO A 80 -16.65 -7.82 11.43
C PRO A 80 -15.84 -7.03 10.38
N PRO A 81 -14.59 -7.42 10.07
CA PRO A 81 -13.75 -6.78 9.05
C PRO A 81 -14.42 -6.69 7.66
N MET A 82 -15.35 -7.59 7.38
CA MET A 82 -16.17 -7.61 6.17
C MET A 82 -16.99 -6.33 5.99
N HIS A 83 -17.57 -5.80 7.07
CA HIS A 83 -18.32 -4.54 7.02
C HIS A 83 -17.41 -3.36 6.70
N MET A 84 -16.17 -3.39 7.18
CA MET A 84 -15.18 -2.35 6.92
C MET A 84 -14.73 -2.32 5.46
N MET A 85 -14.50 -3.50 4.85
CA MET A 85 -14.20 -3.61 3.43
C MET A 85 -15.38 -3.17 2.54
N CYS A 86 -16.61 -3.56 2.89
CA CYS A 86 -17.81 -3.13 2.17
C CYS A 86 -17.98 -1.60 2.20
N TRP A 87 -17.74 -0.97 3.36
CA TRP A 87 -17.87 0.48 3.50
C TRP A 87 -16.81 1.23 2.68
N MET A 88 -15.58 0.73 2.64
CA MET A 88 -14.52 1.32 1.81
C MET A 88 -14.87 1.28 0.31
N ASN A 89 -15.38 0.15 -0.17
CA ASN A 89 -15.81 0.01 -1.57
C ASN A 89 -17.04 0.87 -1.88
N PHE A 90 -17.96 1.03 -0.92
CA PHE A 90 -19.15 1.88 -1.07
C PHE A 90 -18.79 3.36 -1.29
N TRP A 91 -17.93 3.93 -0.44
CA TRP A 91 -17.47 5.32 -0.61
C TRP A 91 -16.65 5.52 -1.89
N THR A 92 -15.83 4.52 -2.26
CA THR A 92 -15.08 4.55 -3.53
C THR A 92 -16.02 4.55 -4.73
N SER A 93 -17.09 3.76 -4.68
CA SER A 93 -18.12 3.72 -5.73
C SER A 93 -18.86 5.05 -5.87
N ILE A 94 -19.22 5.71 -4.75
CA ILE A 94 -19.82 7.04 -4.77
C ILE A 94 -18.88 8.08 -5.41
N TYR A 95 -17.61 8.09 -4.98
CA TYR A 95 -16.62 9.02 -5.54
C TYR A 95 -16.41 8.82 -7.04
N ASN A 96 -16.26 7.57 -7.50
CA ASN A 96 -16.11 7.26 -8.92
C ASN A 96 -17.38 7.59 -9.73
N CYS A 97 -18.56 7.38 -9.16
CA CYS A 97 -19.82 7.76 -9.79
C CYS A 97 -19.89 9.28 -9.99
N LEU A 98 -19.58 10.06 -8.94
CA LEU A 98 -19.53 11.52 -9.03
C LEU A 98 -18.49 12.02 -10.05
N TYR A 99 -17.30 11.40 -10.10
CA TYR A 99 -16.27 11.74 -11.07
C TYR A 99 -16.68 11.42 -12.52
N MET A 100 -17.50 10.39 -12.75
CA MET A 100 -17.96 10.03 -14.10
C MET A 100 -19.10 10.93 -14.60
N PHE A 101 -19.88 11.52 -13.69
CA PHE A 101 -21.01 12.41 -14.01
C PHE A 101 -20.66 13.91 -13.97
N ALA A 102 -19.44 14.27 -13.57
CA ALA A 102 -18.89 15.63 -13.62
C ALA A 102 -17.96 15.80 -14.83
#